data_AF-A0A1M3T1F5-F1
#
_entry.id   AF-A0A1M3T1F5-F1
#
_cell.length_a   1.000
_cell.length_b   1.000
_cell.length_c   1.000
_cell.angle_alpha   90.00
_cell.angle_beta   90.00
_cell.angle_gamma   90.00
#
_symmetry.space_group_name_H-M   'P 1'
#
loop_
_entity.id
_entity.type
_entity.pdbx_description
1 polymer ?
#
loop_
_entity_poly.entity_id
_entity_poly.type
_entity_poly.pdbx_seq_one_letter_code
_entity_poly.pdbx_strand_id
1 'polypeptide(L)'
;AKKWGSPEALDAEFERHEGEKKRRREAKFKKKRQDLKKRTRVDAYRRNRMGAAGGEFGDNLGNGGQHVHQWGRSVENPETEIGVKTRVDYGMEVEELEF
;
A
#
# COMPACT_ATOMS: atom_id res chain seq x y z
N ALA A 1 14.65 -26.53 -34.93
CA ALA A 1 15.71 -25.72 -34.29
C ALA A 1 15.99 -24.37 -35.02
N LYS A 2 14.98 -23.63 -35.53
CA LYS A 2 15.21 -22.52 -36.49
C LYS A 2 14.81 -21.12 -36.01
N LYS A 3 14.38 -20.94 -34.76
CA LYS A 3 13.91 -19.62 -34.28
C LYS A 3 15.05 -18.68 -33.87
N TRP A 4 16.20 -19.24 -33.48
CA TRP A 4 17.29 -18.47 -32.91
C TRP A 4 18.67 -18.71 -33.54
N GLY A 5 18.75 -19.51 -34.60
CA GLY A 5 19.95 -19.65 -35.45
C GLY A 5 21.16 -20.37 -34.82
N SER A 6 21.61 -19.92 -33.65
CA SER A 6 22.78 -20.40 -32.90
C SER A 6 22.54 -20.20 -31.38
N PRO A 7 23.11 -21.04 -30.49
CA PRO A 7 23.06 -20.83 -29.04
C PRO A 7 23.57 -19.44 -28.59
N GLU A 8 24.61 -18.89 -29.22
CA GLU A 8 25.10 -17.53 -28.88
C GLU A 8 24.07 -16.43 -29.18
N ALA A 9 23.28 -16.59 -30.25
CA ALA A 9 22.23 -15.63 -30.59
C ALA A 9 21.03 -15.71 -29.62
N LEU A 10 20.82 -16.88 -28.98
CA LEU A 10 19.85 -17.08 -27.91
C LEU A 10 20.26 -16.35 -26.64
N ASP A 11 21.53 -16.45 -26.26
CA ASP A 11 22.07 -15.80 -25.07
C ASP A 11 22.04 -14.27 -25.23
N ALA A 12 22.39 -13.76 -26.41
CA ALA A 12 22.31 -12.32 -26.70
C ALA A 12 20.87 -11.77 -26.62
N GLU A 13 19.86 -12.50 -27.12
CA GLU A 13 18.45 -12.10 -26.99
C GLU A 13 17.97 -12.18 -25.54
N PHE A 14 18.43 -13.17 -24.77
CA PHE A 14 18.11 -13.29 -23.36
C PHE A 14 18.66 -12.11 -22.54
N GLU A 15 19.91 -11.72 -22.75
CA GLU A 15 20.53 -10.56 -22.10
C GLU A 15 19.81 -9.26 -22.45
N ARG A 16 19.42 -9.08 -23.71
CA ARG A 16 18.60 -7.93 -24.14
C ARG A 16 17.25 -7.90 -23.43
N HIS A 17 16.57 -9.03 -23.32
CA HIS A 17 15.29 -9.11 -22.64
C HIS A 17 15.40 -8.85 -21.13
N GLU A 18 16.44 -9.37 -20.47
CA GLU A 18 16.67 -9.10 -19.04
C GLU A 18 17.01 -7.63 -18.78
N GLY A 19 17.85 -7.02 -19.62
CA GLY A 19 18.14 -5.59 -19.57
C GLY A 19 16.88 -4.73 -19.78
N GLU A 20 16.03 -5.08 -20.75
CA GLU A 20 14.77 -4.39 -20.96
C GLU A 20 13.79 -4.56 -19.79
N LYS A 21 13.67 -5.76 -19.22
CA LYS A 21 12.83 -6.00 -18.04
C LYS A 21 13.29 -5.16 -16.87
N LYS A 22 14.61 -5.09 -16.61
CA LYS A 22 15.18 -4.26 -15.55
C LYS A 22 14.86 -2.79 -15.78
N ARG A 23 15.12 -2.27 -17.00
CA ARG A 23 14.80 -0.88 -17.38
C ARG A 23 13.31 -0.56 -17.20
N ARG A 24 12.40 -1.45 -17.61
CA ARG A 24 10.94 -1.28 -17.45
C ARG A 24 10.53 -1.25 -15.98
N ARG A 25 11.12 -2.09 -15.13
CA ARG A 25 10.87 -2.08 -13.67
C ARG A 25 11.35 -0.78 -13.03
N GLU A 26 12.56 -0.35 -13.34
CA GLU A 26 13.13 0.91 -12.82
C GLU A 26 12.32 2.13 -13.27
N ALA A 27 11.92 2.19 -14.54
CA ALA A 27 11.07 3.26 -15.05
C ALA A 27 9.71 3.31 -14.34
N LYS A 28 9.06 2.14 -14.14
CA LYS A 28 7.81 2.04 -13.38
C LYS A 28 7.99 2.46 -11.93
N PHE A 29 9.09 2.07 -11.29
CA PHE A 29 9.41 2.44 -9.92
C PHE A 29 9.60 3.95 -9.79
N LYS A 30 10.41 4.57 -10.67
CA LYS A 30 10.65 6.01 -10.69
C LYS A 30 9.35 6.79 -10.93
N LYS A 31 8.51 6.34 -11.88
CA LYS A 31 7.19 6.93 -12.15
C LYS A 31 6.29 6.86 -10.91
N LYS A 32 6.13 5.68 -10.31
CA LYS A 32 5.33 5.50 -9.09
C LYS A 32 5.85 6.36 -7.93
N ARG A 33 7.16 6.47 -7.74
CA ARG A 33 7.74 7.35 -6.72
C ARG A 33 7.43 8.83 -6.98
N GLN A 34 7.51 9.28 -8.22
CA GLN A 34 7.15 10.66 -8.58
C GLN A 34 5.66 10.93 -8.37
N ASP A 35 4.79 9.99 -8.78
CA ASP A 35 3.35 10.11 -8.60
C ASP A 35 2.97 10.12 -7.11
N LEU A 36 3.61 9.28 -6.29
CA LEU A 36 3.44 9.30 -4.83
C LEU A 36 3.85 10.66 -4.25
N LYS A 37 5.02 11.18 -4.64
CA LYS A 37 5.49 12.51 -4.19
C LYS A 37 4.53 13.63 -4.62
N LYS A 38 3.94 13.55 -5.82
CA LYS A 38 2.95 14.52 -6.30
C LYS A 38 1.68 14.46 -5.46
N ARG A 39 1.14 13.25 -5.22
CA ARG A 39 -0.06 13.05 -4.39
C ARG A 39 0.14 13.58 -2.98
N THR A 40 1.23 13.20 -2.31
CA THR A 40 1.51 13.67 -0.94
C THR A 40 1.78 15.17 -0.89
N ARG A 41 2.44 15.76 -1.90
CA ARG A 41 2.65 17.22 -1.96
C ARG A 41 1.33 17.98 -2.12
N VAL A 42 0.47 17.52 -3.01
CA VAL A 42 -0.85 18.16 -3.24
C VAL A 42 -1.74 17.95 -2.03
N ASP A 43 -1.74 16.77 -1.41
CA ASP A 43 -2.50 16.51 -0.19
C ASP A 43 -2.02 17.36 0.98
N ALA A 44 -0.71 17.52 1.18
CA ALA A 44 -0.16 18.41 2.20
C ALA A 44 -0.57 19.88 1.95
N TYR A 45 -0.51 20.34 0.70
CA TYR A 45 -0.96 21.69 0.33
C TYR A 45 -2.47 21.86 0.52
N ARG A 46 -3.28 20.86 0.15
CA ARG A 46 -4.74 20.87 0.34
C ARG A 46 -5.09 20.89 1.82
N ARG A 47 -4.43 20.07 2.66
CA ARG A 47 -4.60 20.05 4.11
C ARG A 47 -4.22 21.39 4.74
N ASN A 48 -3.10 21.99 4.32
CA ASN A 48 -2.65 23.29 4.81
C ASN A 48 -3.62 24.43 4.44
N ARG A 49 -4.12 24.43 3.20
CA ARG A 49 -5.02 25.49 2.69
C ARG A 49 -6.46 25.39 3.20
N MET A 50 -6.92 24.20 3.61
CA MET A 50 -8.27 24.00 4.15
C MET A 50 -8.45 24.48 5.60
N GLY A 51 -7.37 24.91 6.28
CA GLY A 51 -7.44 25.68 7.52
C GLY A 51 -7.91 24.93 8.77
N ALA A 52 -7.13 25.03 9.84
CA ALA A 52 -7.45 24.72 11.25
C ALA A 52 -7.94 23.31 11.67
N ALA A 53 -8.18 22.36 10.76
CA ALA A 53 -8.35 20.94 11.10
C ALA A 53 -7.23 20.12 10.42
N GLY A 54 -6.02 20.28 10.94
CA GLY A 54 -4.85 19.50 10.51
C GLY A 54 -5.06 18.03 10.88
N GLY A 55 -5.61 17.25 9.95
CA GLY A 55 -5.76 15.82 10.15
C GLY A 55 -4.42 15.10 10.04
N GLU A 56 -4.04 14.33 11.07
CA GLU A 56 -2.89 13.44 11.07
C GLU A 56 -3.18 12.18 10.21
N PHE A 57 -2.17 11.38 9.92
CA PHE A 57 -2.36 10.11 9.20
C PHE A 57 -3.26 9.19 10.04
N GLY A 58 -4.52 9.04 9.61
CA GLY A 58 -5.56 8.33 10.37
C GLY A 58 -6.87 9.12 10.48
N ASP A 59 -6.86 10.42 10.19
CA ASP A 59 -8.05 11.26 10.29
C ASP A 59 -8.99 11.14 9.08
N ASN A 60 -10.28 11.15 9.39
CA ASN A 60 -11.34 10.98 8.42
C ASN A 60 -11.59 12.28 7.66
N LEU A 61 -11.19 12.33 6.39
CA LEU A 61 -11.28 13.48 5.48
C LEU A 61 -12.71 13.93 5.12
N GLY A 62 -13.75 13.39 5.77
CA GLY A 62 -15.15 13.61 5.42
C GLY A 62 -15.94 14.52 6.36
N ASN A 63 -15.58 14.65 7.64
CA ASN A 63 -16.45 15.39 8.57
C ASN A 63 -15.80 15.81 9.91
N GLY A 64 -14.53 16.19 9.93
CA GLY A 64 -13.90 16.89 11.07
C GLY A 64 -13.88 16.20 12.45
N GLY A 65 -14.39 14.98 12.56
CA GLY A 65 -14.38 14.18 13.78
C GLY A 65 -13.21 13.20 13.79
N GLN A 66 -12.63 12.98 14.96
CA GLN A 66 -11.71 11.87 15.19
C GLN A 66 -12.37 10.57 14.71
N HIS A 67 -11.57 9.70 14.10
CA HIS A 67 -12.04 8.41 13.67
C HIS A 67 -12.32 7.51 14.88
N VAL A 68 -13.53 7.57 15.44
CA VAL A 68 -13.92 6.74 16.58
C VAL A 68 -14.22 5.33 16.07
N HIS A 69 -13.47 4.35 16.55
CA HIS A 69 -13.70 2.95 16.23
C HIS A 69 -14.83 2.40 17.11
N GLN A 70 -16.00 2.15 16.52
CA GLN A 70 -17.01 1.32 17.17
C GLN A 70 -16.62 -0.16 17.00
N TRP A 71 -16.12 -0.76 18.07
CA TRP A 71 -15.74 -2.17 18.12
C TRP A 71 -16.98 -3.06 18.30
N GLY A 72 -17.01 -4.17 17.54
CA GLY A 72 -18.01 -5.22 17.70
C GLY A 72 -17.74 -6.11 18.92
N ARG A 73 -18.58 -7.13 19.09
CA ARG A 73 -18.44 -8.14 20.16
C ARG A 73 -17.13 -8.92 19.97
N SER A 74 -16.38 -9.14 21.05
CA SER A 74 -15.20 -10.00 21.03
C SER A 74 -15.59 -11.44 20.67
N VAL A 75 -14.83 -12.04 19.76
CA VAL A 75 -14.93 -13.45 19.39
C VAL A 75 -13.58 -14.10 19.70
N GLU A 76 -13.60 -15.22 20.38
CA GLU A 76 -12.38 -16.01 20.64
C GLU A 76 -11.91 -16.66 19.34
N ASN A 77 -10.65 -16.41 18.97
CA ASN A 77 -10.06 -17.06 17.82
C ASN A 77 -9.57 -18.47 18.22
N PRO A 78 -10.11 -19.55 17.62
CA PRO A 78 -9.77 -20.92 17.99
C PRO A 78 -8.32 -21.31 17.68
N GLU A 79 -7.59 -20.55 16.85
CA GLU A 79 -6.19 -20.84 16.52
C GLU A 79 -5.19 -20.19 17.48
N THR A 80 -5.55 -19.03 18.05
CA THR A 80 -4.65 -18.24 18.89
C THR A 80 -5.09 -18.17 20.35
N GLU A 81 -6.30 -18.64 20.68
CA GLU A 81 -6.91 -18.55 22.02
C GLU A 81 -6.97 -17.09 22.56
N ILE A 82 -6.86 -16.10 21.66
CA ILE A 82 -6.87 -14.68 21.97
C ILE A 82 -8.23 -14.09 21.54
N GLY A 83 -8.77 -13.19 22.36
CA GLY A 83 -9.99 -12.45 22.04
C GLY A 83 -9.75 -11.45 20.90
N VAL A 84 -10.47 -11.63 19.78
CA VAL A 84 -10.41 -10.74 18.62
C VAL A 84 -11.66 -9.86 18.58
N LYS A 85 -11.49 -8.54 18.43
CA LYS A 85 -12.58 -7.60 18.18
C LYS A 85 -12.47 -7.05 16.77
N THR A 86 -13.55 -7.15 16.00
CA THR A 86 -13.65 -6.59 14.65
C THR A 86 -14.39 -5.24 14.68
N ARG A 87 -13.86 -4.23 13.98
CA ARG A 87 -14.46 -2.90 13.87
C ARG A 87 -15.57 -2.89 12.82
N VAL A 88 -16.73 -2.35 13.19
CA VAL A 88 -17.98 -2.45 12.41
C VAL A 88 -17.90 -1.78 11.03
N ASP A 89 -17.20 -0.66 10.90
CA ASP A 89 -17.26 0.17 9.69
C ASP A 89 -16.24 -0.14 8.58
N TYR A 90 -15.10 -0.79 8.88
CA TYR A 90 -14.10 -1.17 7.84
C TYR A 90 -13.38 -2.50 8.09
N GLY A 91 -13.78 -3.26 9.11
CA GLY A 91 -13.26 -4.62 9.31
C GLY A 91 -11.81 -4.68 9.78
N MET A 92 -11.32 -3.70 10.56
CA MET A 92 -10.07 -3.91 11.30
C MET A 92 -10.28 -4.92 12.40
N GLU A 93 -9.32 -5.80 12.57
CA GLU A 93 -9.27 -6.77 13.65
C GLU A 93 -8.14 -6.39 14.60
N VAL A 94 -8.43 -6.40 15.90
CA VAL A 94 -7.44 -6.21 16.97
C VAL A 94 -7.51 -7.42 17.89
N GLU A 95 -6.35 -8.02 18.12
CA GLU A 95 -6.13 -9.10 19.10
C GLU A 95 -5.68 -8.46 20.42
N GLU A 96 -6.42 -8.67 21.51
CA GLU A 96 -6.07 -8.16 22.84
C GLU A 96 -5.34 -9.27 23.64
N LEU A 97 -4.03 -9.10 23.89
CA LEU A 97 -3.26 -9.95 24.80
C LEU A 97 -3.46 -9.46 26.24
N GLU A 98 -4.08 -10.27 27.10
CA GLU A 98 -4.12 -10.03 28.55
C GLU A 98 -2.76 -10.41 29.16
N PHE A 99 -2.14 -9.48 29.90
CA PHE A 99 -0.90 -9.69 30.68
C PHE A 99 -1.20 -9.87 32.16
#